data_AF-A0A7C9LNH3-F1
#
_entry.id   AF-A0A7C9LNH3-F1
#
_cell.length_a   1.000
_cell.length_b   1.000
_cell.length_c   1.000
_cell.angle_alpha   90.00
_cell.angle_beta   90.00
_cell.angle_gamma   90.00
#
_symmetry.space_group_name_H-M   'P 1'
#
loop_
_entity.id
_entity.type
_entity.pdbx_description
1 polymer ?
#
loop_
_entity_poly.entity_id
_entity_poly.type
_entity_poly.pdbx_seq_one_letter_code
_entity_poly.pdbx_strand_id
1 'polypeptide(L)'
;MIDELRVMSEALALQDTWEDELTTEQRQALQQLKQDGWEVWLEVITHERPMTLVFHWGRMDDQAREDSDPVPYPGPWAEAFEQGVEQVQNRGKTPHA
;
A
#
# COMPACT_ATOMS: atom_id res chain seq x y z
N MET A 1 -20.53 -3.24 -18.79
CA MET A 1 -19.81 -4.54 -18.78
C MET A 1 -18.39 -4.42 -19.34
N ILE A 2 -18.17 -3.88 -20.54
CA ILE A 2 -16.79 -3.70 -21.07
C ILE A 2 -15.95 -2.78 -20.16
N ASP A 3 -16.54 -1.70 -19.64
CA ASP A 3 -15.83 -0.78 -18.74
C ASP A 3 -15.50 -1.39 -17.36
N GLU A 4 -16.36 -2.26 -16.83
CA GLU A 4 -16.16 -2.87 -15.51
C GLU A 4 -15.05 -3.92 -15.54
N LEU A 5 -14.99 -4.73 -16.61
CA LEU A 5 -13.87 -5.65 -16.82
C LEU A 5 -12.55 -4.91 -17.05
N ARG A 6 -12.58 -3.79 -17.77
CA ARG A 6 -11.39 -2.96 -17.99
C ARG A 6 -10.85 -2.38 -16.68
N VAL A 7 -11.72 -1.76 -15.87
CA VAL A 7 -11.34 -1.19 -14.56
C VAL A 7 -10.82 -2.27 -13.61
N MET A 8 -11.41 -3.47 -13.61
CA MET A 8 -10.90 -4.60 -12.84
C MET A 8 -9.53 -5.07 -13.31
N SER A 9 -9.31 -5.18 -14.62
CA SER A 9 -7.99 -5.53 -15.16
C SER A 9 -6.93 -4.47 -14.84
N GLU A 10 -7.29 -3.18 -14.88
CA GLU A 10 -6.38 -2.09 -14.51
C GLU A 10 -6.05 -2.11 -13.01
N ALA A 11 -7.03 -2.38 -12.14
CA ALA A 11 -6.80 -2.51 -10.70
C ALA A 11 -5.88 -3.69 -10.36
N LEU A 12 -6.12 -4.85 -10.98
CA LEU A 12 -5.26 -6.03 -10.79
C LEU A 12 -3.86 -5.83 -11.35
N ALA A 13 -3.72 -5.14 -12.48
CA ALA A 13 -2.41 -4.78 -13.01
C ALA A 13 -1.66 -3.86 -12.04
N LEU A 14 -2.33 -2.85 -11.47
CA LEU A 14 -1.76 -1.98 -10.45
C LEU A 14 -1.26 -2.78 -9.22
N GLN A 15 -1.96 -3.84 -8.82
CA GLN A 15 -1.52 -4.72 -7.73
C GLN A 15 -0.12 -5.29 -7.95
N ASP A 16 0.23 -5.58 -9.21
CA ASP A 16 1.53 -6.14 -9.60
C ASP A 16 2.57 -5.05 -9.93
N THR A 17 2.14 -3.85 -10.35
CA THR A 17 3.03 -2.83 -10.91
C THR A 17 3.12 -1.53 -10.11
N TRP A 18 2.46 -1.40 -8.97
CA TRP A 18 2.43 -0.14 -8.19
C TRP A 18 3.83 0.38 -7.82
N GLU A 19 4.81 -0.50 -7.57
CA GLU A 19 6.21 -0.09 -7.26
C GLU A 19 6.85 0.68 -8.44
N ASP A 20 6.46 0.37 -9.67
CA ASP A 20 6.96 1.02 -10.88
C ASP A 20 6.38 2.43 -11.08
N GLU A 21 5.24 2.71 -10.45
CA GLU A 21 4.57 4.02 -10.52
C GLU A 21 5.03 4.99 -9.43
N LEU A 22 5.82 4.52 -8.45
CA LEU A 22 6.34 5.36 -7.38
C LEU A 22 7.30 6.44 -7.88
N THR A 23 7.17 7.64 -7.28
CA THR A 23 8.14 8.73 -7.46
C THR A 23 9.50 8.36 -6.87
N THR A 24 10.55 9.11 -7.21
CA THR A 24 11.90 8.91 -6.65
C THR A 24 11.91 8.97 -5.11
N GLU A 25 11.17 9.91 -4.53
CA GLU A 25 11.08 10.08 -3.06
C GLU A 25 10.36 8.89 -2.42
N GLN A 26 9.24 8.45 -2.98
CA GLN A 26 8.49 7.29 -2.50
C GLN A 26 9.31 5.99 -2.60
N ARG A 27 10.08 5.81 -3.68
CA ARG A 27 11.01 4.65 -3.79
C ARG A 27 12.11 4.68 -2.73
N GLN A 28 12.66 5.85 -2.42
CA GLN A 28 13.66 5.97 -1.36
C GLN A 28 13.07 5.61 0.00
N ALA A 29 11.86 6.07 0.31
CA ALA A 29 11.16 5.70 1.54
C ALA A 29 10.89 4.19 1.61
N LEU A 30 10.41 3.59 0.51
CA LEU A 30 10.19 2.15 0.41
C LEU A 30 11.49 1.36 0.62
N GLN A 31 12.59 1.77 0.00
CA GLN A 31 13.90 1.12 0.17
C GLN A 31 14.40 1.19 1.61
N GLN A 32 14.21 2.33 2.29
CA GLN A 32 14.56 2.46 3.70
C GLN A 32 13.74 1.50 4.56
N LEU A 33 12.43 1.43 4.35
CA LEU A 33 11.55 0.51 5.08
C LEU A 33 11.92 -0.97 4.83
N LYS A 34 12.24 -1.34 3.58
CA LYS A 34 12.75 -2.68 3.23
C LYS A 34 14.07 -2.99 3.94
N GLN A 35 14.98 -2.03 4.10
CA GLN A 35 16.22 -2.20 4.88
C GLN A 35 15.95 -2.37 6.38
N ASP A 36 14.90 -1.74 6.91
CA ASP A 36 14.45 -1.85 8.30
C ASP A 36 13.62 -3.13 8.57
N GLY A 37 13.51 -4.01 7.55
CA GLY A 37 12.84 -5.31 7.61
C GLY A 37 11.36 -5.31 7.25
N TRP A 38 10.82 -4.19 6.74
CA TRP A 38 9.43 -4.09 6.35
C TRP A 38 9.20 -4.59 4.92
N GLU A 39 8.23 -5.48 4.78
CA GLU A 39 7.65 -5.90 3.52
C GLU A 39 6.34 -5.13 3.30
N VAL A 40 6.02 -4.88 2.03
CA VAL A 40 4.78 -4.20 1.64
C VAL A 40 4.19 -4.83 0.40
N TRP A 41 2.87 -4.91 0.37
CA TRP A 41 2.11 -5.31 -0.81
C TRP A 41 0.79 -4.56 -0.88
N LEU A 42 0.29 -4.38 -2.10
CA LEU A 42 -1.02 -3.81 -2.38
C LEU A 42 -2.04 -4.96 -2.47
N GLU A 43 -3.19 -4.83 -1.82
CA GLU A 43 -4.34 -5.70 -2.00
C GLU A 43 -5.47 -4.96 -2.71
N VAL A 44 -6.07 -5.60 -3.72
CA VAL A 44 -7.26 -5.11 -4.43
C VAL A 44 -8.49 -5.89 -3.96
N ILE A 45 -9.41 -5.23 -3.28
CA ILE A 45 -10.65 -5.80 -2.79
C ILE A 45 -11.71 -5.74 -3.91
N THR A 46 -11.72 -6.78 -4.75
CA THR A 46 -12.54 -6.83 -5.98
C THR A 46 -14.04 -7.03 -5.76
N HIS A 47 -14.45 -7.43 -4.55
CA HIS A 47 -15.86 -7.67 -4.23
C HIS A 47 -16.60 -6.41 -3.71
N GLU A 48 -15.89 -5.30 -3.47
CA GLU A 48 -16.49 -4.01 -3.10
C GLU A 48 -16.85 -3.18 -4.34
N ARG A 49 -17.82 -2.25 -4.19
CA ARG A 49 -18.24 -1.31 -5.25
C ARG A 49 -18.33 0.11 -4.70
N PRO A 50 -17.39 1.02 -5.05
CA PRO A 50 -16.19 0.79 -5.88
C PRO A 50 -15.24 -0.24 -5.26
N MET A 51 -14.38 -0.86 -6.08
CA MET A 51 -13.30 -1.71 -5.56
C MET A 51 -12.39 -0.88 -4.67
N THR A 52 -11.74 -1.51 -3.70
CA THR A 52 -10.92 -0.81 -2.72
C THR A 52 -9.48 -1.30 -2.78
N LEU A 53 -8.54 -0.42 -2.52
CA LEU A 53 -7.11 -0.69 -2.45
C LEU A 53 -6.63 -0.49 -1.03
N VAL A 54 -5.78 -1.41 -0.54
CA VAL A 54 -5.16 -1.33 0.78
C VAL A 54 -3.69 -1.71 0.67
N PHE A 55 -2.81 -0.88 1.24
CA PHE A 55 -1.41 -1.25 1.42
C PHE A 55 -1.22 -1.96 2.75
N HIS A 56 -0.64 -3.15 2.70
CA HIS A 56 -0.28 -3.91 3.88
C HIS A 56 1.22 -3.82 4.10
N TRP A 57 1.60 -3.51 5.33
CA TRP A 57 2.99 -3.40 5.77
C TRP A 57 3.23 -4.44 6.85
N GLY A 58 4.20 -5.31 6.66
CA GLY A 58 4.51 -6.40 7.57
C GLY A 58 5.98 -6.47 7.90
N ARG A 59 6.31 -6.79 9.15
CA ARG A 59 7.68 -7.15 9.54
C ARG A 59 7.65 -8.47 10.32
N MET A 60 8.37 -9.47 9.82
CA MET A 60 8.32 -10.82 10.39
C MET A 60 8.99 -10.91 11.76
N ASP A 61 10.04 -10.12 12.01
CA ASP A 61 10.88 -10.21 13.22
C ASP A 61 10.12 -9.89 14.51
N ASP A 62 9.15 -8.97 14.47
CA ASP A 62 8.36 -8.54 15.61
C ASP A 62 6.84 -8.73 15.42
N GLN A 63 6.44 -9.45 14.37
CA GLN A 63 5.03 -9.62 13.97
C GLN A 63 4.30 -8.27 13.84
N ALA A 64 5.01 -7.21 13.50
CA ALA A 64 4.41 -5.92 13.26
C ALA A 64 3.62 -5.96 11.95
N ARG A 65 2.38 -5.49 12.01
CA ARG A 65 1.53 -5.25 10.85
C ARG A 65 0.89 -3.88 10.97
N GLU A 66 0.90 -3.14 9.87
CA GLU A 66 0.16 -1.89 9.69
C GLU A 66 -0.54 -1.96 8.33
N ASP A 67 -1.75 -1.42 8.25
CA ASP A 67 -2.51 -1.34 7.01
C ASP A 67 -2.82 0.13 6.73
N SER A 68 -2.69 0.60 5.50
CA SER A 68 -3.13 1.96 5.13
C SER A 68 -4.64 2.08 5.26
N ASP A 69 -5.16 3.32 5.25
CA ASP A 69 -6.60 3.47 5.07
C ASP A 69 -7.02 2.91 3.70
N PRO A 70 -8.18 2.24 3.64
CA PRO A 70 -8.74 1.76 2.39
C PRO A 70 -9.12 2.92 1.47
N VAL A 71 -8.71 2.86 0.20
CA VAL A 71 -9.05 3.87 -0.80
C VAL A 71 -9.80 3.27 -1.99
N PRO A 72 -10.85 3.95 -2.50
CA PRO A 72 -11.60 3.45 -3.65
C PRO A 72 -10.78 3.51 -4.94
N TYR A 73 -10.98 2.56 -5.85
CA TYR A 73 -10.42 2.55 -7.19
C TYR A 73 -11.47 2.90 -8.26
N PRO A 74 -11.14 3.76 -9.25
CA PRO A 74 -9.92 4.56 -9.34
C PRO A 74 -9.90 5.70 -8.29
N GLY A 75 -8.75 5.90 -7.65
CA GLY A 75 -8.57 6.90 -6.59
C GLY A 75 -7.10 7.12 -6.23
N PRO A 76 -6.80 7.97 -5.22
CA PRO A 76 -5.45 8.43 -4.92
C PRO A 76 -4.64 7.39 -4.13
N TRP A 77 -4.34 6.24 -4.74
CA TRP A 77 -3.60 5.16 -4.09
C TRP A 77 -2.20 5.59 -3.60
N ALA A 78 -1.58 6.59 -4.23
CA ALA A 78 -0.31 7.15 -3.78
C ALA A 78 -0.42 7.81 -2.39
N GLU A 79 -1.55 8.43 -2.05
CA GLU A 79 -1.79 9.00 -0.72
C GLU A 79 -1.91 7.87 0.32
N ALA A 80 -2.56 6.75 -0.02
CA ALA A 80 -2.65 5.58 0.85
C ALA A 80 -1.26 4.95 1.11
N PHE A 81 -0.41 4.91 0.09
CA PHE A 81 0.99 4.50 0.24
C PHE A 81 1.74 5.41 1.21
N GLU A 82 1.67 6.73 1.02
CA GLU A 82 2.34 7.72 1.88
C GLU A 82 1.85 7.64 3.33
N GLN A 83 0.55 7.49 3.53
CA GLN A 83 -0.02 7.27 4.86
C GLN A 83 0.54 6.00 5.51
N GLY A 84 0.64 4.90 4.76
CA GLY A 84 1.25 3.66 5.25
C GLY A 84 2.71 3.83 5.66
N VAL A 85 3.50 4.55 4.86
CA VAL A 85 4.88 4.92 5.18
C VAL A 85 4.94 5.71 6.49
N GLU A 86 4.09 6.72 6.66
CA GLU A 86 4.04 7.54 7.88
C GLU A 86 3.66 6.70 9.11
N GLN A 87 2.65 5.83 9.01
CA GLN A 87 2.21 4.97 10.11
C GLN A 87 3.34 4.04 10.56
N VAL A 88 4.00 3.36 9.62
CA VAL A 88 5.12 2.46 9.90
C VAL A 88 6.29 3.21 10.55
N GLN A 89 6.65 4.38 10.03
CA GLN A 89 7.73 5.20 10.59
C GLN A 89 7.40 5.76 11.98
N ASN A 90 6.13 6.06 12.25
CA ASN A 90 5.69 6.57 13.55
C ASN A 90 5.56 5.46 14.59
N ARG A 91 5.29 4.21 14.19
CA ARG A 91 5.32 3.04 15.10
C ARG A 91 6.71 2.84 15.73
N GLY A 92 7.77 3.11 14.98
CA GLY A 92 9.14 3.10 15.51
C GLY A 92 9.45 4.23 16.51
N LYS A 93 8.59 5.25 16.62
CA LYS A 93 8.78 6.43 17.48
C LYS A 93 7.92 6.43 18.73
N THR A 94 6.94 5.55 18.87
CA THR A 94 6.13 5.43 20.09
C THR A 94 6.96 4.71 21.17
N PRO A 95 7.41 5.40 22.24
CA PRO A 95 8.01 4.70 23.36
C PRO A 95 6.91 3.86 24.00
N HIS A 96 7.16 2.57 24.19
CA HIS A 96 6.31 1.75 25.05
C HIS A 96 6.19 2.46 26.40
N ALA A 97 4.97 2.86 26.74
CA ALA A 97 4.59 3.32 28.08
C ALA A 97 4.40 2.13 29.01
#